data_AF-A0A3P6EW82-F1
#
_entry.id   AF-A0A3P6EW82-F1
#
_cell.length_a   1.000
_cell.length_b   1.000
_cell.length_c   1.000
_cell.angle_alpha   90.00
_cell.angle_beta   90.00
_cell.angle_gamma   90.00
#
_symmetry.space_group_name_H-M   'P 1'
#
loop_
_entity.id
_entity.type
_entity.pdbx_description
1 polymer ?
#
loop_
_entity_poly.entity_id
_entity_poly.type
_entity_poly.pdbx_seq_one_letter_code
_entity_poly.pdbx_strand_id
1 'polypeptide(L)'
;MRKGSCSEEVCFDLLNQLEHLLESDPLIDEVGFIHPSQFTLLDKESGSVADGSSPSFWNQDHKLGISTDILIQLCKDAKHAFLSTFKEYKCLENSSTCESPTKNISSSGVSSCSLESRVMKHSQALLLLSSDFGTAWNARKLILSKQDQPLEAFTEELRLSKLVLSNCPKSEPTWSHRRWIIKMISRSFPTPQLQEIITKESELVESIGERSKMNYRAWYHRCWLVSYMTTEQVLQELKKSKRWAGLHVADSSCFHYRRRLMLRVLETHNVEGSNAYDKTEAHRIWKEELDWNKELVERYLGREALWLHRRFLSLNWIMHFGRNHSSETGQRMVMNEEIVTFVDKEIHLLESCMTVPDTKFEDFQAQALQAAVYMLWLTKNVPELWRMLEEKLGTEKIKCILNTVAQERPTSLLHQLDIFAADLEH
;
A
#
# COMPACT_ATOMS: atom_id res chain seq x y z
N MET A 1 47.61 0.57 -41.82
CA MET A 1 47.91 0.61 -40.38
C MET A 1 46.58 0.70 -39.63
N ARG A 2 46.32 -0.29 -38.78
CA ARG A 2 45.03 -0.54 -38.11
C ARG A 2 44.73 0.57 -37.10
N LYS A 3 43.50 1.11 -37.15
CA LYS A 3 42.85 1.81 -36.03
C LYS A 3 42.66 0.80 -34.90
N GLY A 4 43.16 1.16 -33.71
CA GLY A 4 43.14 0.32 -32.51
C GLY A 4 41.73 0.09 -31.98
N SER A 5 41.51 -1.13 -31.49
CA SER A 5 40.39 -1.54 -30.65
C SER A 5 40.51 -0.88 -29.28
N CYS A 6 39.66 0.10 -28.99
CA CYS A 6 39.58 0.72 -27.66
C CYS A 6 38.14 1.16 -27.37
N SER A 7 37.19 0.21 -27.39
CA SER A 7 35.78 0.52 -27.09
C SER A 7 35.00 -0.59 -26.38
N GLU A 8 35.59 -1.74 -26.06
CA GLU A 8 34.89 -2.81 -25.32
C GLU A 8 35.35 -2.93 -23.85
N GLU A 9 36.62 -2.65 -23.53
CA GLU A 9 37.14 -2.77 -22.15
C GLU A 9 36.62 -1.68 -21.18
N VAL A 10 36.30 -0.48 -21.68
CA VAL A 10 35.76 0.62 -20.85
C VAL A 10 34.27 0.44 -20.51
N CYS A 11 33.50 -0.28 -21.36
CA CYS A 11 32.05 -0.44 -21.19
C CYS A 11 31.67 -1.28 -19.98
N PHE A 12 32.48 -2.27 -19.60
CA PHE A 12 32.21 -3.09 -18.42
C PHE A 12 32.82 -2.53 -17.14
N ASP A 13 33.73 -1.55 -17.24
CA ASP A 13 34.41 -0.99 -16.07
C ASP A 13 33.41 -0.34 -15.09
N LEU A 14 32.47 0.48 -15.59
CA LEU A 14 31.46 1.12 -14.73
C LEU A 14 30.47 0.13 -14.10
N LEU A 15 30.05 -0.89 -14.86
CA LEU A 15 29.17 -1.93 -14.34
C LEU A 15 29.87 -2.76 -13.27
N ASN A 16 31.11 -3.16 -13.52
CA ASN A 16 31.93 -3.92 -12.58
C ASN A 16 32.18 -3.12 -11.30
N GLN A 17 32.42 -1.80 -11.42
CA GLN A 17 32.56 -0.90 -10.27
C GLN A 17 31.28 -0.84 -9.44
N LEU A 18 30.11 -0.63 -10.07
CA LEU A 18 28.82 -0.64 -9.37
C LEU A 18 28.59 -1.98 -8.65
N GLU A 19 28.82 -3.08 -9.35
CA GLU A 19 28.62 -4.42 -8.81
C GLU A 19 29.57 -4.72 -7.65
N HIS A 20 30.84 -4.32 -7.76
CA HIS A 20 31.82 -4.43 -6.69
C HIS A 20 31.43 -3.58 -5.47
N LEU A 21 30.90 -2.36 -5.68
CA LEU A 21 30.41 -1.51 -4.60
C LEU A 21 29.26 -2.17 -3.83
N LEU A 22 28.30 -2.75 -4.56
CA LEU A 22 27.16 -3.46 -3.96
C LEU A 22 27.59 -4.73 -3.19
N GLU A 23 28.65 -5.40 -3.63
CA GLU A 23 29.23 -6.56 -2.93
C GLU A 23 30.06 -6.14 -1.70
N SER A 24 30.79 -5.02 -1.80
CA SER A 24 31.68 -4.53 -0.75
C SER A 24 30.93 -3.88 0.40
N ASP A 25 29.84 -3.17 0.11
CA ASP A 25 28.95 -2.60 1.10
C ASP A 25 27.56 -3.26 0.99
N PRO A 26 27.36 -4.43 1.62
CA PRO A 26 26.07 -5.08 1.63
C PRO A 26 25.04 -4.30 2.45
N LEU A 27 25.47 -3.30 3.24
CA LEU A 27 24.60 -2.54 4.14
C LEU A 27 23.88 -1.38 3.46
N ILE A 28 24.19 -1.08 2.18
CA ILE A 28 23.53 -0.03 1.40
C ILE A 28 22.00 -0.12 1.55
N ASP A 29 21.39 1.00 1.97
CA ASP A 29 19.96 1.08 2.28
C ASP A 29 19.20 2.11 1.43
N GLU A 30 19.94 2.95 0.68
CA GLU A 30 19.41 3.97 -0.20
C GLU A 30 20.28 4.20 -1.43
N VAL A 31 19.65 4.38 -2.59
CA VAL A 31 20.29 4.80 -3.84
C VAL A 31 19.72 6.11 -4.31
N GLY A 32 20.58 7.02 -4.77
CA GLY A 32 20.19 8.27 -5.40
C GLY A 32 20.92 8.53 -6.71
N PHE A 33 20.28 9.28 -7.61
CA PHE A 33 20.92 9.79 -8.82
C PHE A 33 21.36 11.24 -8.58
N ILE A 34 22.66 11.47 -8.69
CA ILE A 34 23.31 12.69 -8.20
C ILE A 34 23.98 13.41 -9.36
N HIS A 35 23.74 14.71 -9.48
CA HIS A 35 24.47 15.51 -10.46
C HIS A 35 25.94 15.63 -10.04
N PRO A 36 26.93 15.48 -10.93
CA PRO A 36 28.35 15.47 -10.58
C PRO A 36 28.82 16.65 -9.72
N SER A 37 28.22 17.83 -9.91
CA SER A 37 28.55 19.02 -9.12
C SER A 37 28.24 18.89 -7.62
N GLN A 38 27.39 17.94 -7.22
CA GLN A 38 26.94 17.74 -5.84
C GLN A 38 27.86 16.81 -5.04
N PHE A 39 28.74 16.02 -5.69
CA PHE A 39 29.66 15.13 -4.97
C PHE A 39 30.57 15.89 -3.99
N THR A 40 31.11 17.02 -4.43
CA THR A 40 31.96 17.86 -3.57
C THR A 40 31.26 18.45 -2.34
N LEU A 41 29.92 18.59 -2.39
CA LEU A 41 29.11 19.01 -1.25
C LEU A 41 28.89 17.84 -0.29
N LEU A 42 28.54 16.67 -0.84
CA LEU A 42 28.33 15.44 -0.07
C LEU A 42 29.59 15.01 0.68
N ASP A 43 30.77 15.10 0.06
CA ASP A 43 32.04 14.77 0.70
C ASP A 43 32.37 15.71 1.87
N LYS A 44 31.97 16.99 1.77
CA LYS A 44 32.13 17.96 2.87
C LYS A 44 31.18 17.67 4.02
N GLU A 45 29.94 17.30 3.71
CA GLU A 45 28.93 16.98 4.71
C GLU A 45 29.25 15.69 5.47
N SER A 46 29.88 14.72 4.80
CA SER A 46 30.29 13.45 5.42
C SER A 46 31.63 13.51 6.15
N GLY A 47 32.33 14.65 6.14
CA GLY A 47 33.62 14.83 6.81
C GLY A 47 34.78 14.03 6.19
N SER A 48 34.59 13.53 4.97
CA SER A 48 35.60 12.76 4.24
C SER A 48 36.56 13.69 3.50
N VAL A 49 37.86 13.44 3.63
CA VAL A 49 38.87 14.06 2.76
C VAL A 49 38.78 13.33 1.43
N ALA A 50 38.45 14.05 0.35
CA ALA A 50 38.26 13.52 -1.00
C ALA A 50 39.46 12.68 -1.46
N ASP A 51 39.45 11.39 -1.14
CA ASP A 51 40.51 10.46 -1.49
C ASP A 51 40.13 9.82 -2.82
N GLY A 52 40.40 10.55 -3.90
CA GLY A 52 40.45 10.01 -5.27
C GLY A 52 39.23 9.23 -5.77
N SER A 53 38.02 9.42 -5.20
CA SER A 53 36.82 8.70 -5.64
C SER A 53 36.52 9.07 -7.10
N SER A 54 36.27 8.05 -7.93
CA SER A 54 35.86 8.26 -9.32
C SER A 54 34.62 9.17 -9.36
N PRO A 55 34.50 10.09 -10.34
CA PRO A 55 33.36 11.03 -10.45
C PRO A 55 32.01 10.35 -10.79
N SER A 56 31.98 9.02 -10.71
CA SER A 56 30.95 8.13 -11.19
C SER A 56 30.05 7.61 -10.08
N PHE A 57 30.63 7.31 -8.91
CA PHE A 57 29.94 6.73 -7.76
C PHE A 57 30.38 7.38 -6.46
N TRP A 58 29.43 7.57 -5.55
CA TRP A 58 29.68 8.01 -4.18
C TRP A 58 29.06 7.00 -3.23
N ASN A 59 29.84 6.49 -2.28
CA ASN A 59 29.34 5.55 -1.28
C ASN A 59 29.86 5.92 0.10
N GLN A 60 28.99 6.47 0.95
CA GLN A 60 29.28 6.76 2.36
C GLN A 60 28.02 6.56 3.20
N ASP A 61 28.20 6.19 4.47
CA ASP A 61 27.09 5.94 5.42
C ASP A 61 26.01 4.99 4.88
N HIS A 62 26.43 3.99 4.08
CA HIS A 62 25.54 3.04 3.40
C HIS A 62 24.56 3.69 2.40
N LYS A 63 24.91 4.85 1.87
CA LYS A 63 24.17 5.59 0.84
C LYS A 63 24.95 5.57 -0.46
N LEU A 64 24.30 5.12 -1.53
CA LEU A 64 24.92 5.03 -2.86
C LEU A 64 24.40 6.15 -3.78
N GLY A 65 25.28 7.08 -4.14
CA GLY A 65 25.09 8.06 -5.19
C GLY A 65 25.63 7.57 -6.52
N ILE A 66 24.81 7.59 -7.57
CA ILE A 66 25.23 7.29 -8.94
C ILE A 66 25.18 8.58 -9.76
N SER A 67 26.29 8.92 -10.41
CA SER A 67 26.40 10.13 -11.23
C SER A 67 25.42 10.11 -12.40
N THR A 68 24.70 11.22 -12.60
CA THR A 68 23.76 11.34 -13.73
C THR A 68 24.43 11.22 -15.10
N ASP A 69 25.72 11.55 -15.19
CA ASP A 69 26.49 11.54 -16.44
C ASP A 69 26.68 10.12 -17.00
N ILE A 70 26.71 9.13 -16.12
CA ILE A 70 26.96 7.74 -16.51
C ILE A 70 25.67 6.91 -16.65
N LEU A 71 24.52 7.40 -16.18
CA LEU A 71 23.29 6.60 -16.04
C LEU A 71 22.85 5.93 -17.34
N ILE A 72 22.88 6.64 -18.46
CA ILE A 72 22.44 6.09 -19.75
C ILE A 72 23.35 4.97 -20.20
N GLN A 73 24.66 5.15 -20.07
CA GLN A 73 25.66 4.15 -20.48
C GLN A 73 25.59 2.93 -19.54
N LEU A 74 25.65 3.17 -18.23
CA LEU A 74 25.57 2.14 -17.21
C LEU A 74 24.28 1.30 -17.31
N CYS A 75 23.14 1.93 -17.62
CA CYS A 75 21.88 1.21 -17.83
C CYS A 75 21.92 0.32 -19.09
N LYS A 76 22.54 0.77 -20.19
CA LYS A 76 22.74 -0.05 -21.39
C LYS A 76 23.64 -1.24 -21.10
N ASP A 77 24.74 -1.02 -20.38
CA ASP A 77 25.72 -2.06 -20.06
C ASP A 77 25.12 -3.10 -19.10
N ALA A 78 24.46 -2.66 -18.04
CA ALA A 78 23.73 -3.54 -17.11
C ALA A 78 22.66 -4.37 -17.84
N LYS A 79 21.91 -3.75 -18.75
CA LYS A 79 20.90 -4.43 -19.56
C LYS A 79 21.53 -5.48 -20.48
N HIS A 80 22.62 -5.14 -21.15
CA HIS A 80 23.32 -6.05 -22.05
C HIS A 80 23.90 -7.25 -21.29
N ALA A 81 24.60 -7.01 -20.17
CA ALA A 81 25.17 -8.04 -19.31
C ALA A 81 24.09 -8.99 -18.78
N PHE A 82 22.97 -8.43 -18.29
CA PHE A 82 21.83 -9.22 -17.81
C PHE A 82 21.25 -10.08 -18.95
N LEU A 83 20.92 -9.49 -20.10
CA LEU A 83 20.27 -10.21 -21.19
C LEU A 83 21.17 -11.31 -21.79
N SER A 84 22.47 -11.07 -21.91
CA SER A 84 23.44 -12.08 -22.37
C SER A 84 23.50 -13.26 -21.39
N THR A 85 23.71 -12.98 -20.11
CA THR A 85 23.81 -14.01 -19.07
C THR A 85 22.49 -14.77 -18.88
N PHE A 86 21.34 -14.09 -18.97
CA PHE A 86 20.04 -14.74 -18.85
C PHE A 86 19.71 -15.61 -20.07
N LYS A 87 20.21 -15.26 -21.26
CA LYS A 87 20.12 -16.11 -22.44
C LYS A 87 20.95 -17.39 -22.27
N GLU A 88 22.19 -17.27 -21.80
CA GLU A 88 23.04 -18.43 -21.46
C GLU A 88 22.35 -19.34 -20.44
N TYR A 89 21.78 -18.75 -19.39
CA TYR A 89 21.03 -19.47 -18.34
C TYR A 89 19.87 -20.28 -18.91
N LYS A 90 19.03 -19.67 -19.75
CA LYS A 90 17.90 -20.35 -20.39
C LYS A 90 18.35 -21.47 -21.33
N CYS A 91 19.44 -21.28 -22.07
CA CYS A 91 20.00 -22.32 -22.92
C CYS A 91 20.41 -23.55 -22.09
N LEU A 92 21.10 -23.33 -20.96
CA LEU A 92 21.53 -24.40 -20.07
C LEU A 92 20.36 -25.15 -19.44
N GLU A 93 19.34 -24.43 -18.94
CA GLU A 93 18.15 -25.08 -18.36
C GLU A 93 17.41 -25.94 -19.38
N ASN A 94 17.18 -25.41 -20.59
CA ASN A 94 16.49 -26.15 -21.65
C ASN A 94 17.26 -27.42 -22.06
N SER A 95 18.60 -27.37 -22.10
CA SER A 95 19.43 -28.55 -22.37
C SER A 95 19.32 -29.59 -21.26
N SER A 96 19.30 -29.17 -19.99
CA SER A 96 19.19 -30.09 -18.86
C SER A 96 17.84 -30.84 -18.77
N THR A 97 16.75 -30.26 -19.30
CA THR A 97 15.42 -30.92 -19.35
C THR A 97 15.25 -31.95 -20.47
N CYS A 98 16.19 -32.02 -21.43
CA CYS A 98 16.07 -32.88 -22.61
C CYS A 98 17.04 -34.07 -22.64
N GLU A 99 17.91 -34.25 -21.64
CA GLU A 99 18.90 -35.33 -21.65
C GLU A 99 18.46 -36.56 -20.83
N SER A 100 18.16 -37.65 -21.55
CA SER A 100 18.35 -39.01 -21.03
C SER A 100 19.82 -39.23 -20.68
N PRO A 101 20.15 -40.04 -19.66
CA PRO A 101 21.48 -40.07 -19.03
C PRO A 101 22.49 -40.82 -19.90
N THR A 102 22.96 -40.24 -20.99
CA THR A 102 24.16 -40.69 -21.70
C THR A 102 24.59 -39.63 -22.71
N LYS A 103 25.53 -38.76 -22.33
CA LYS A 103 26.80 -38.52 -23.06
C LYS A 103 27.59 -37.37 -22.43
N ASN A 104 28.77 -37.71 -21.92
CA ASN A 104 29.87 -36.79 -21.70
C ASN A 104 30.28 -36.13 -23.02
N ILE A 105 30.10 -34.82 -23.19
CA ILE A 105 31.01 -33.97 -23.97
C ILE A 105 31.09 -32.57 -23.33
N SER A 106 32.32 -32.17 -23.05
CA SER A 106 32.83 -30.84 -22.75
C SER A 106 32.04 -29.66 -23.33
N SER A 107 31.31 -28.95 -22.47
CA SER A 107 30.95 -27.54 -22.63
C SER A 107 31.58 -26.76 -21.47
N SER A 108 31.99 -25.52 -21.71
CA SER A 108 32.73 -24.66 -20.77
C SER A 108 32.26 -24.81 -19.31
N GLY A 109 33.18 -25.12 -18.39
CA GLY A 109 32.93 -25.55 -17.01
C GLY A 109 32.28 -24.54 -16.05
N VAL A 110 31.32 -23.74 -16.51
CA VAL A 110 30.51 -22.85 -15.67
C VAL A 110 29.33 -23.66 -15.12
N SER A 111 29.35 -23.92 -13.82
CA SER A 111 28.25 -24.58 -13.09
C SER A 111 26.95 -23.76 -13.18
N SER A 112 25.78 -24.42 -13.20
CA SER A 112 24.45 -23.77 -13.12
C SER A 112 24.37 -22.76 -11.98
N CYS A 113 24.96 -23.10 -10.82
CA CYS A 113 24.99 -22.24 -9.64
C CYS A 113 25.79 -20.94 -9.88
N SER A 114 26.90 -21.01 -10.64
CA SER A 114 27.68 -19.84 -11.02
C SER A 114 26.91 -18.92 -11.97
N LEU A 115 26.12 -19.51 -12.87
CA LEU A 115 25.31 -18.76 -13.83
C LEU A 115 24.11 -18.07 -13.17
N GLU A 116 23.45 -18.73 -12.23
CA GLU A 116 22.40 -18.14 -11.39
C GLU A 116 22.92 -16.92 -10.63
N SER A 117 24.08 -17.06 -9.97
CA SER A 117 24.72 -15.95 -9.25
C SER A 117 24.99 -14.75 -10.17
N ARG A 118 25.50 -14.97 -11.40
CA ARG A 118 25.69 -13.89 -12.38
C ARG A 118 24.37 -13.25 -12.84
N VAL A 119 23.32 -14.03 -13.07
CA VAL A 119 21.99 -13.49 -13.41
C VAL A 119 21.46 -12.62 -12.26
N MET A 120 21.61 -13.07 -11.02
CA MET A 120 21.20 -12.32 -9.83
C MET A 120 22.02 -11.03 -9.67
N LYS A 121 23.33 -11.08 -9.90
CA LYS A 121 24.24 -9.92 -9.84
C LYS A 121 23.89 -8.85 -10.87
N HIS A 122 23.85 -9.21 -12.17
CA HIS A 122 23.56 -8.26 -13.24
C HIS A 122 22.12 -7.73 -13.18
N SER A 123 21.15 -8.56 -12.78
CA SER A 123 19.77 -8.09 -12.60
C SER A 123 19.61 -7.13 -11.42
N GLN A 124 20.38 -7.30 -10.33
CA GLN A 124 20.39 -6.34 -9.23
C GLN A 124 20.86 -4.95 -9.70
N ALA A 125 22.00 -4.88 -10.39
CA ALA A 125 22.51 -3.62 -10.94
C ALA A 125 21.49 -2.98 -11.90
N LEU A 126 20.91 -3.77 -12.81
CA LEU A 126 19.89 -3.28 -13.75
C LEU A 126 18.63 -2.75 -13.05
N LEU A 127 18.15 -3.40 -11.99
CA LEU A 127 16.92 -3.02 -11.30
C LEU A 127 17.07 -1.75 -10.46
N LEU A 128 18.28 -1.45 -9.96
CA LEU A 128 18.58 -0.17 -9.31
C LEU A 128 18.53 1.01 -10.31
N LEU A 129 18.88 0.75 -11.57
CA LEU A 129 18.87 1.74 -12.65
C LEU A 129 17.51 1.82 -13.37
N SER A 130 16.78 0.72 -13.44
CA SER A 130 15.51 0.57 -14.13
C SER A 130 14.58 -0.39 -13.38
N SER A 131 13.88 0.15 -12.39
CA SER A 131 12.98 -0.61 -11.50
C SER A 131 11.84 -1.34 -12.23
N ASP A 132 11.47 -0.86 -13.42
CA ASP A 132 10.32 -1.37 -14.17
C ASP A 132 10.70 -2.43 -15.21
N PHE A 133 11.97 -2.89 -15.23
CA PHE A 133 12.43 -3.91 -16.15
C PHE A 133 11.92 -5.30 -15.75
N GLY A 134 10.67 -5.61 -16.13
CA GLY A 134 9.94 -6.82 -15.71
C GLY A 134 10.65 -8.14 -16.03
N THR A 135 11.44 -8.21 -17.11
CA THR A 135 12.23 -9.42 -17.44
C THR A 135 13.26 -9.74 -16.36
N ALA A 136 13.90 -8.73 -15.76
CA ALA A 136 14.84 -8.93 -14.67
C ALA A 136 14.12 -9.47 -13.43
N TRP A 137 13.02 -8.85 -13.02
CA TRP A 137 12.20 -9.38 -11.92
C TRP A 137 11.76 -10.82 -12.15
N ASN A 138 11.35 -11.18 -13.37
CA ASN A 138 10.91 -12.54 -13.68
C ASN A 138 12.06 -13.55 -13.72
N ALA A 139 13.26 -13.14 -14.15
CA ALA A 139 14.47 -13.99 -14.06
C ALA A 139 14.79 -14.34 -12.61
N ARG A 140 14.72 -13.35 -11.69
CA ARG A 140 14.90 -13.60 -10.25
C ARG A 140 13.85 -14.56 -9.70
N LYS A 141 12.57 -14.36 -10.04
CA LYS A 141 11.50 -15.29 -9.66
C LYS A 141 11.75 -16.72 -10.15
N LEU A 142 12.23 -16.88 -11.38
CA LEU A 142 12.54 -18.19 -11.97
C LEU A 142 13.60 -18.93 -11.14
N ILE A 143 14.70 -18.25 -10.80
CA ILE A 143 15.79 -18.81 -10.00
C ILE A 143 15.30 -19.16 -8.58
N LEU A 144 14.55 -18.26 -7.94
CA LEU A 144 14.02 -18.46 -6.58
C LEU A 144 12.84 -19.43 -6.48
N SER A 145 12.26 -19.85 -7.62
CA SER A 145 11.21 -20.86 -7.65
C SER A 145 11.75 -22.29 -7.63
N LYS A 146 13.08 -22.47 -7.69
CA LYS A 146 13.71 -23.78 -7.51
C LYS A 146 13.41 -24.33 -6.11
N GLN A 147 13.37 -25.66 -5.98
CA GLN A 147 13.14 -26.31 -4.69
C GLN A 147 14.28 -26.00 -3.72
N ASP A 148 13.98 -26.07 -2.42
CA ASP A 148 14.95 -25.93 -1.32
C ASP A 148 15.70 -24.59 -1.21
N GLN A 149 15.10 -23.49 -1.69
CA GLN A 149 15.64 -22.15 -1.45
C GLN A 149 15.58 -21.77 0.04
N PRO A 150 16.69 -21.32 0.64
CA PRO A 150 16.72 -20.91 2.04
C PRO A 150 15.94 -19.60 2.26
N LEU A 151 15.50 -19.34 3.50
CA LEU A 151 14.74 -18.12 3.82
C LEU A 151 15.55 -16.86 3.49
N GLU A 152 16.86 -16.95 3.70
CA GLU A 152 17.86 -15.91 3.46
C GLU A 152 17.80 -15.40 2.01
N ALA A 153 17.58 -16.28 1.03
CA ALA A 153 17.46 -15.89 -0.37
C ALA A 153 16.25 -14.95 -0.59
N PHE A 154 15.14 -15.21 0.08
CA PHE A 154 13.94 -14.36 0.01
C PHE A 154 14.10 -13.07 0.81
N THR A 155 14.81 -13.08 1.95
CA THR A 155 15.08 -11.86 2.71
C THR A 155 16.02 -10.92 1.97
N GLU A 156 17.02 -11.45 1.25
CA GLU A 156 17.87 -10.63 0.38
C GLU A 156 17.10 -10.02 -0.79
N GLU A 157 16.09 -10.71 -1.33
CA GLU A 157 15.20 -10.10 -2.32
C GLU A 157 14.34 -8.96 -1.74
N LEU A 158 13.86 -9.12 -0.51
CA LEU A 158 13.15 -8.04 0.19
C LEU A 158 14.09 -6.87 0.45
N ARG A 159 15.37 -7.12 0.72
CA ARG A 159 16.40 -6.09 0.86
C ARG A 159 16.65 -5.35 -0.45
N LEU A 160 16.88 -6.09 -1.55
CA LEU A 160 17.06 -5.50 -2.88
C LEU A 160 15.85 -4.65 -3.29
N SER A 161 14.64 -5.18 -3.16
CA SER A 161 13.44 -4.43 -3.55
C SER A 161 13.18 -3.23 -2.63
N LYS A 162 13.59 -3.27 -1.35
CA LYS A 162 13.57 -2.10 -0.46
C LYS A 162 14.54 -1.03 -0.99
N LEU A 163 15.74 -1.44 -1.39
CA LEU A 163 16.74 -0.56 -1.97
C LEU A 163 16.23 0.09 -3.27
N VAL A 164 15.60 -0.68 -4.17
CA VAL A 164 14.95 -0.12 -5.37
C VAL A 164 13.85 0.90 -5.02
N LEU A 165 13.04 0.64 -3.98
CA LEU A 165 11.99 1.55 -3.51
C LEU A 165 12.51 2.79 -2.76
N SER A 166 13.79 2.86 -2.41
CA SER A 166 14.40 4.07 -1.86
C SER A 166 14.40 5.19 -2.91
N ASN A 167 14.76 4.85 -4.15
CA ASN A 167 14.79 5.75 -5.31
C ASN A 167 13.46 5.79 -6.08
N CYS A 168 12.80 4.64 -6.24
CA CYS A 168 11.59 4.48 -7.07
C CYS A 168 10.37 4.06 -6.24
N PRO A 169 9.88 4.87 -5.28
CA PRO A 169 8.87 4.45 -4.29
C PRO A 169 7.51 4.06 -4.90
N LYS A 170 7.22 4.47 -6.14
CA LYS A 170 5.96 4.21 -6.86
C LYS A 170 6.05 3.06 -7.88
N SER A 171 7.18 2.35 -7.98
CA SER A 171 7.36 1.25 -8.94
C SER A 171 6.42 0.07 -8.64
N GLU A 172 5.39 -0.11 -9.47
CA GLU A 172 4.44 -1.23 -9.34
C GLU A 172 5.10 -2.60 -9.53
N PRO A 173 6.01 -2.83 -10.50
CA PRO A 173 6.72 -4.10 -10.62
C PRO A 173 7.47 -4.49 -9.34
N THR A 174 8.09 -3.52 -8.67
CA THR A 174 8.81 -3.74 -7.42
C THR A 174 7.85 -4.16 -6.30
N TRP A 175 6.74 -3.45 -6.10
CA TRP A 175 5.70 -3.83 -5.13
C TRP A 175 5.07 -5.19 -5.44
N SER A 176 4.86 -5.50 -6.71
CA SER A 176 4.36 -6.81 -7.16
C SER A 176 5.34 -7.93 -6.85
N HIS A 177 6.64 -7.70 -7.06
CA HIS A 177 7.70 -8.66 -6.69
C HIS A 177 7.73 -8.90 -5.18
N ARG A 178 7.63 -7.85 -4.35
CA ARG A 178 7.51 -8.00 -2.89
C ARG A 178 6.35 -8.87 -2.45
N ARG A 179 5.16 -8.64 -3.01
CA ARG A 179 3.98 -9.49 -2.73
C ARG A 179 4.21 -10.93 -3.13
N TRP A 180 4.88 -11.17 -4.26
CA TRP A 180 5.26 -12.52 -4.69
C TRP A 180 6.20 -13.19 -3.69
N ILE A 181 7.25 -12.49 -3.21
CA ILE A 181 8.19 -13.01 -2.22
C ILE A 181 7.46 -13.42 -0.93
N ILE A 182 6.65 -12.51 -0.37
CA ILE A 182 5.91 -12.77 0.87
C ILE A 182 4.96 -13.96 0.71
N LYS A 183 4.33 -14.08 -0.46
CA LYS A 183 3.46 -15.23 -0.78
C LYS A 183 4.27 -16.54 -0.84
N MET A 184 5.48 -16.52 -1.39
CA MET A 184 6.37 -17.70 -1.36
C MET A 184 6.76 -18.04 0.07
N ILE A 185 7.17 -17.04 0.85
CA ILE A 185 7.54 -17.24 2.25
C ILE A 185 6.39 -17.87 3.06
N SER A 186 5.17 -17.35 2.88
CA SER A 186 3.98 -17.86 3.60
C SER A 186 3.62 -19.32 3.30
N ARG A 187 4.10 -19.86 2.17
CA ARG A 187 3.84 -21.24 1.75
C ARG A 187 4.94 -22.20 2.20
N SER A 188 6.15 -21.69 2.33
CA SER A 188 7.36 -22.51 2.49
C SER A 188 7.95 -22.46 3.90
N PHE A 189 7.61 -21.47 4.74
CA PHE A 189 8.23 -21.26 6.05
C PHE A 189 7.22 -21.13 7.19
N PRO A 190 7.64 -21.44 8.44
CA PRO A 190 6.83 -21.29 9.64
C PRO A 190 6.23 -19.88 9.86
N THR A 191 5.06 -19.86 10.50
CA THR A 191 4.31 -18.64 10.82
C THR A 191 5.09 -17.56 11.58
N PRO A 192 5.91 -17.84 12.60
CA PRO A 192 6.57 -16.78 13.39
C PRO A 192 7.48 -15.87 12.57
N GLN A 193 8.27 -16.43 11.64
CA GLN A 193 9.16 -15.68 10.76
C GLN A 193 8.36 -14.82 9.78
N LEU A 194 7.25 -15.35 9.25
CA LEU A 194 6.34 -14.59 8.43
C LEU A 194 5.80 -13.37 9.19
N GLN A 195 5.40 -13.51 10.46
CA GLN A 195 4.85 -12.39 11.22
C GLN A 195 5.88 -11.27 11.44
N GLU A 196 7.14 -11.59 11.71
CA GLU A 196 8.21 -10.59 11.80
C GLU A 196 8.38 -9.83 10.48
N ILE A 197 8.36 -10.54 9.36
CA ILE A 197 8.42 -9.94 8.02
C ILE A 197 7.22 -9.02 7.79
N ILE A 198 6.00 -9.46 8.09
CA ILE A 198 4.79 -8.63 7.93
C ILE A 198 4.88 -7.33 8.75
N THR A 199 5.41 -7.38 9.97
CA THR A 199 5.66 -6.17 10.78
C THR A 199 6.64 -5.23 10.07
N LYS A 200 7.80 -5.74 9.63
CA LYS A 200 8.83 -4.95 8.92
C LYS A 200 8.31 -4.38 7.59
N GLU A 201 7.47 -5.12 6.87
CA GLU A 201 6.85 -4.66 5.62
C GLU A 201 5.87 -3.51 5.87
N SER A 202 5.10 -3.57 6.96
CA SER A 202 4.19 -2.49 7.34
C SER A 202 4.95 -1.20 7.69
N GLU A 203 6.04 -1.33 8.45
CA GLU A 203 6.95 -0.23 8.80
C GLU A 203 7.64 0.36 7.56
N LEU A 204 8.03 -0.49 6.61
CA LEU A 204 8.54 -0.03 5.33
C LEU A 204 7.51 0.85 4.63
N VAL A 205 6.26 0.41 4.47
CA VAL A 205 5.22 1.22 3.82
C VAL A 205 5.04 2.56 4.53
N GLU A 206 5.03 2.58 5.86
CA GLU A 206 4.95 3.82 6.64
C GLU A 206 6.09 4.78 6.29
N SER A 207 7.33 4.31 6.33
CA SER A 207 8.51 5.11 5.94
C SER A 207 8.44 5.61 4.49
N ILE A 208 7.84 4.84 3.57
CA ILE A 208 7.66 5.24 2.17
C ILE A 208 6.57 6.31 2.07
N GLY A 209 5.50 6.16 2.84
CA GLY A 209 4.40 7.12 2.90
C GLY A 209 4.84 8.50 3.36
N GLU A 210 5.80 8.57 4.29
CA GLU A 210 6.34 9.84 4.80
C GLU A 210 7.10 10.61 3.73
N ARG A 211 7.99 9.91 3.00
CA ARG A 211 8.84 10.52 1.95
C ARG A 211 8.13 10.74 0.62
N SER A 212 7.14 9.91 0.29
CA SER A 212 6.42 9.94 -0.98
C SER A 212 4.93 10.11 -0.77
N LYS A 213 4.48 11.38 -0.73
CA LYS A 213 3.06 11.72 -0.63
C LYS A 213 2.22 11.05 -1.73
N MET A 214 0.98 10.69 -1.37
CA MET A 214 -0.01 10.07 -2.26
C MET A 214 0.49 8.79 -2.94
N ASN A 215 1.21 7.93 -2.21
CA ASN A 215 1.68 6.65 -2.72
C ASN A 215 0.63 5.54 -2.55
N TYR A 216 -0.33 5.50 -3.47
CA TYR A 216 -1.35 4.45 -3.47
C TYR A 216 -0.75 3.04 -3.57
N ARG A 217 0.39 2.85 -4.24
CA ARG A 217 1.02 1.52 -4.39
C ARG A 217 1.49 0.96 -3.06
N ALA A 218 2.13 1.81 -2.24
CA ALA A 218 2.58 1.44 -0.91
C ALA A 218 1.37 1.13 0.00
N TRP A 219 0.37 2.00 0.03
CA TRP A 219 -0.85 1.77 0.83
C TRP A 219 -1.63 0.53 0.39
N TYR A 220 -1.73 0.29 -0.92
CA TYR A 220 -2.34 -0.94 -1.45
C TYR A 220 -1.58 -2.18 -0.99
N HIS A 221 -0.25 -2.13 -1.00
CA HIS A 221 0.57 -3.21 -0.44
C HIS A 221 0.28 -3.43 1.05
N ARG A 222 0.20 -2.37 1.87
CA ARG A 222 -0.15 -2.48 3.30
C ARG A 222 -1.55 -3.08 3.52
N CYS A 223 -2.55 -2.69 2.72
CA CYS A 223 -3.87 -3.31 2.74
C CYS A 223 -3.82 -4.81 2.39
N TRP A 224 -2.99 -5.19 1.42
CA TRP A 224 -2.79 -6.58 1.04
C TRP A 224 -2.15 -7.40 2.16
N LEU A 225 -1.18 -6.83 2.91
CA LEU A 225 -0.54 -7.51 4.04
C LEU A 225 -1.53 -7.95 5.13
N VAL A 226 -2.67 -7.26 5.27
CA VAL A 226 -3.68 -7.56 6.30
C VAL A 226 -4.18 -9.01 6.25
N SER A 227 -4.20 -9.65 5.07
CA SER A 227 -4.59 -11.07 4.97
C SER A 227 -3.59 -12.04 5.62
N TYR A 228 -2.38 -11.59 5.93
CA TYR A 228 -1.31 -12.38 6.54
C TYR A 228 -1.07 -12.04 8.02
N MET A 229 -1.74 -11.00 8.53
CA MET A 229 -1.59 -10.53 9.90
C MET A 229 -2.35 -11.41 10.90
N THR A 230 -1.77 -11.59 12.08
CA THR A 230 -2.51 -12.09 13.26
C THR A 230 -3.49 -11.05 13.78
N THR A 231 -4.45 -11.48 14.60
CA THR A 231 -5.36 -10.57 15.33
C THR A 231 -4.59 -9.51 16.12
N GLU A 232 -3.53 -9.91 16.82
CA GLU A 232 -2.70 -9.00 17.61
C GLU A 232 -2.05 -7.93 16.73
N GLN A 233 -1.48 -8.30 15.58
CA GLN A 233 -0.90 -7.33 14.65
C GLN A 233 -1.96 -6.38 14.09
N VAL A 234 -3.17 -6.85 13.78
CA VAL A 234 -4.26 -6.00 13.30
C VAL A 234 -4.63 -4.94 14.35
N LEU A 235 -4.73 -5.32 15.62
CA LEU A 235 -5.02 -4.40 16.73
C LEU A 235 -3.88 -3.37 16.92
N GLN A 236 -2.63 -3.81 16.84
CA GLN A 236 -1.47 -2.92 16.90
C GLN A 236 -1.45 -1.93 15.74
N GLU A 237 -1.73 -2.38 14.52
CA GLU A 237 -1.79 -1.51 13.34
C GLU A 237 -2.96 -0.51 13.41
N LEU A 238 -4.12 -0.90 13.96
CA LEU A 238 -5.22 0.04 14.24
C LEU A 238 -4.78 1.14 15.20
N LYS A 239 -4.04 0.80 16.26
CA LYS A 239 -3.50 1.76 17.22
C LYS A 239 -2.45 2.68 16.58
N LYS A 240 -1.48 2.11 15.85
CA LYS A 240 -0.40 2.88 15.16
C LYS A 240 -0.98 3.85 14.13
N SER A 241 -1.82 3.34 13.22
CA SER A 241 -2.40 4.15 12.13
C SER A 241 -3.37 5.23 12.61
N LYS A 242 -3.88 5.16 13.85
CA LYS A 242 -4.75 6.19 14.43
C LYS A 242 -4.03 7.54 14.53
N ARG A 243 -2.76 7.53 14.98
CA ARG A 243 -1.93 8.74 15.05
C ARG A 243 -1.69 9.34 13.67
N TRP A 244 -1.33 8.50 12.69
CA TRP A 244 -1.10 8.95 11.32
C TRP A 244 -2.34 9.60 10.72
N ALA A 245 -3.49 8.92 10.78
CA ALA A 245 -4.74 9.41 10.21
C ALA A 245 -5.23 10.70 10.90
N GLY A 246 -5.00 10.84 12.21
CA GLY A 246 -5.32 12.07 12.94
C GLY A 246 -4.47 13.28 12.51
N LEU A 247 -3.22 13.07 12.09
CA LEU A 247 -2.36 14.13 11.55
C LEU A 247 -2.60 14.37 10.04
N HIS A 248 -3.05 13.36 9.31
CA HIS A 248 -3.23 13.37 7.87
C HIS A 248 -4.69 13.12 7.47
N VAL A 249 -5.62 13.93 7.96
CA VAL A 249 -7.08 13.73 7.77
C VAL A 249 -7.56 13.76 6.31
N ALA A 250 -6.76 14.32 5.41
CA ALA A 250 -7.03 14.31 3.97
C ALA A 250 -6.48 13.05 3.26
N ASP A 251 -5.72 12.18 3.93
CA ASP A 251 -5.15 10.97 3.35
C ASP A 251 -6.20 9.85 3.30
N SER A 252 -6.93 9.81 2.17
CA SER A 252 -7.91 8.77 1.88
C SER A 252 -7.33 7.36 1.83
N SER A 253 -6.03 7.23 1.53
CA SER A 253 -5.37 5.91 1.47
C SER A 253 -5.14 5.35 2.87
N CYS A 254 -4.79 6.20 3.84
CA CYS A 254 -4.71 5.80 5.24
C CYS A 254 -6.07 5.34 5.78
N PHE A 255 -7.16 6.08 5.52
CA PHE A 255 -8.51 5.64 5.91
C PHE A 255 -8.93 4.36 5.19
N HIS A 256 -8.55 4.16 3.93
CA HIS A 256 -8.78 2.87 3.26
C HIS A 256 -8.06 1.71 3.96
N TYR A 257 -6.82 1.90 4.41
CA TYR A 257 -6.09 0.92 5.20
C TYR A 257 -6.78 0.62 6.53
N ARG A 258 -7.22 1.66 7.26
CA ARG A 258 -8.01 1.49 8.49
C ARG A 258 -9.28 0.67 8.25
N ARG A 259 -10.02 0.95 7.18
CA ARG A 259 -11.22 0.16 6.82
C ARG A 259 -10.88 -1.30 6.58
N ARG A 260 -9.75 -1.61 5.93
CA ARG A 260 -9.31 -3.00 5.73
C ARG A 260 -8.97 -3.69 7.06
N LEU A 261 -8.31 -2.99 7.99
CA LEU A 261 -8.06 -3.51 9.33
C LEU A 261 -9.36 -3.76 10.10
N MET A 262 -10.31 -2.83 10.06
CA MET A 262 -11.62 -2.96 10.69
C MET A 262 -12.39 -4.18 10.13
N LEU A 263 -12.40 -4.38 8.81
CA LEU A 263 -12.99 -5.58 8.20
C LEU A 263 -12.29 -6.85 8.69
N ARG A 264 -10.97 -6.83 8.82
CA ARG A 264 -10.21 -7.98 9.32
C ARG A 264 -10.54 -8.29 10.78
N VAL A 265 -10.80 -7.28 11.61
CA VAL A 265 -11.35 -7.48 12.95
C VAL A 265 -12.63 -8.29 12.81
N LEU A 266 -13.65 -7.85 12.05
CA LEU A 266 -14.91 -8.60 11.88
C LEU A 266 -14.74 -10.02 11.33
N GLU A 267 -13.87 -10.24 10.33
CA GLU A 267 -13.63 -11.56 9.73
C GLU A 267 -13.21 -12.61 10.77
N THR A 268 -12.37 -12.24 11.74
CA THR A 268 -11.92 -13.13 12.82
C THR A 268 -13.08 -13.62 13.70
N HIS A 269 -14.19 -12.88 13.78
CA HIS A 269 -15.38 -13.24 14.57
C HIS A 269 -16.30 -14.24 13.86
N ASN A 270 -16.26 -14.29 12.53
CA ASN A 270 -17.15 -15.15 11.74
C ASN A 270 -16.59 -16.58 11.57
N VAL A 271 -15.44 -16.90 12.16
CA VAL A 271 -14.85 -18.25 12.12
C VAL A 271 -15.48 -19.13 13.20
N GLU A 272 -15.89 -20.36 12.84
CA GLU A 272 -16.47 -21.35 13.74
C GLU A 272 -15.55 -21.57 14.96
N GLY A 273 -16.00 -21.13 16.15
CA GLY A 273 -15.22 -21.15 17.39
C GLY A 273 -15.06 -19.79 18.09
N SER A 274 -15.55 -18.68 17.50
CA SER A 274 -15.55 -17.36 18.14
C SER A 274 -16.27 -17.41 19.50
N ASN A 275 -15.58 -16.98 20.56
CA ASN A 275 -16.18 -16.90 21.89
C ASN A 275 -16.95 -15.57 22.05
N ALA A 276 -17.75 -15.45 23.11
CA ALA A 276 -18.52 -14.23 23.38
C ALA A 276 -17.62 -12.99 23.62
N TYR A 277 -16.40 -13.21 24.12
CA TYR A 277 -15.42 -12.15 24.39
C TYR A 277 -14.95 -11.48 23.11
N ASP A 278 -14.66 -12.25 22.05
CA ASP A 278 -14.25 -11.71 20.75
C ASP A 278 -15.35 -10.78 20.20
N LYS A 279 -16.62 -11.21 20.25
CA LYS A 279 -17.75 -10.39 19.80
C LYS A 279 -17.88 -9.07 20.56
N THR A 280 -17.66 -9.09 21.87
CA THR A 280 -17.65 -7.87 22.70
C THR A 280 -16.49 -6.95 22.35
N GLU A 281 -15.33 -7.51 22.01
CA GLU A 281 -14.15 -6.74 21.64
C GLU A 281 -14.28 -6.06 20.27
N ALA A 282 -14.78 -6.77 19.23
CA ALA A 282 -15.09 -6.14 17.94
C ALA A 282 -16.07 -4.97 18.08
N HIS A 283 -17.12 -5.17 18.87
CA HIS A 283 -18.14 -4.16 19.13
C HIS A 283 -17.52 -2.92 19.78
N ARG A 284 -16.69 -3.12 20.82
CA ARG A 284 -15.95 -2.04 21.49
C ARG A 284 -15.05 -1.27 20.52
N ILE A 285 -14.23 -1.98 19.74
CA ILE A 285 -13.31 -1.36 18.75
C ILE A 285 -14.09 -0.52 17.73
N TRP A 286 -15.22 -1.04 17.23
CA TRP A 286 -16.04 -0.33 16.24
C TRP A 286 -16.67 0.93 16.81
N LYS A 287 -17.16 0.86 18.05
CA LYS A 287 -17.71 2.00 18.78
C LYS A 287 -16.66 3.08 19.01
N GLU A 288 -15.45 2.70 19.45
CA GLU A 288 -14.33 3.63 19.63
C GLU A 288 -13.90 4.30 18.32
N GLU A 289 -13.94 3.57 17.20
CA GLU A 289 -13.62 4.12 15.88
C GLU A 289 -14.70 5.11 15.40
N LEU A 290 -15.97 4.82 15.66
CA LEU A 290 -17.08 5.75 15.43
C LEU A 290 -16.92 7.03 16.27
N ASP A 291 -16.69 6.90 17.58
CA ASP A 291 -16.54 8.06 18.46
C ASP A 291 -15.34 8.92 18.04
N TRP A 292 -14.21 8.29 17.73
CA TRP A 292 -13.02 9.00 17.25
C TRP A 292 -13.22 9.67 15.88
N ASN A 293 -13.89 8.99 14.94
CA ASN A 293 -14.19 9.60 13.64
C ASN A 293 -15.11 10.82 13.79
N LYS A 294 -16.06 10.80 14.75
CA LYS A 294 -16.89 11.96 15.08
C LYS A 294 -16.03 13.14 15.54
N GLU A 295 -15.09 12.91 16.46
CA GLU A 295 -14.18 13.96 16.93
C GLU A 295 -13.38 14.60 15.78
N LEU A 296 -12.95 13.78 14.81
CA LEU A 296 -12.25 14.29 13.63
C LEU A 296 -13.18 15.11 12.72
N VAL A 297 -14.41 14.66 12.50
CA VAL A 297 -15.41 15.38 11.68
C VAL A 297 -15.74 16.73 12.28
N GLU A 298 -15.86 16.82 13.61
CA GLU A 298 -16.13 18.07 14.33
C GLU A 298 -14.90 19.00 14.34
N ARG A 299 -13.68 18.44 14.37
CA ARG A 299 -12.42 19.22 14.40
C ARG A 299 -11.97 19.70 13.02
N TYR A 300 -12.14 18.88 11.98
CA TYR A 300 -11.63 19.12 10.64
C TYR A 300 -12.80 19.19 9.64
N LEU A 301 -13.40 20.37 9.60
CA LEU A 301 -14.60 20.66 8.81
C LEU A 301 -14.38 20.42 7.31
N GLY A 302 -15.41 19.92 6.64
CA GLY A 302 -15.47 19.79 5.18
C GLY A 302 -14.60 18.68 4.57
N ARG A 303 -13.92 17.87 5.39
CA ARG A 303 -13.02 16.81 4.89
C ARG A 303 -13.80 15.58 4.43
N GLU A 304 -13.99 15.44 3.12
CA GLU A 304 -14.71 14.32 2.49
C GLU A 304 -14.21 12.93 2.94
N ALA A 305 -12.90 12.75 3.12
CA ALA A 305 -12.32 11.46 3.54
C ALA A 305 -12.87 10.97 4.88
N LEU A 306 -13.17 11.88 5.82
CA LEU A 306 -13.74 11.54 7.13
C LEU A 306 -15.18 11.05 7.01
N TRP A 307 -15.96 11.68 6.14
CA TRP A 307 -17.34 11.29 5.86
C TRP A 307 -17.43 9.98 5.08
N LEU A 308 -16.50 9.71 4.16
CA LEU A 308 -16.39 8.41 3.49
C LEU A 308 -16.01 7.29 4.46
N HIS A 309 -15.17 7.58 5.45
CA HIS A 309 -14.89 6.65 6.54
C HIS A 309 -16.13 6.44 7.43
N ARG A 310 -16.84 7.52 7.79
CA ARG A 310 -18.11 7.44 8.54
C ARG A 310 -19.11 6.52 7.85
N ARG A 311 -19.35 6.69 6.54
CA ARG A 311 -20.25 5.81 5.75
C ARG A 311 -19.91 4.33 5.94
N PHE A 312 -18.64 3.99 5.81
CA PHE A 312 -18.18 2.63 6.02
C PHE A 312 -18.48 2.15 7.45
N LEU A 313 -18.13 2.94 8.47
CA LEU A 313 -18.32 2.56 9.86
C LEU A 313 -19.80 2.38 10.20
N SER A 314 -20.65 3.32 9.80
CA SER A 314 -22.09 3.31 10.08
C SER A 314 -22.80 2.13 9.42
N LEU A 315 -22.52 1.86 8.14
CA LEU A 315 -23.14 0.74 7.43
C LEU A 315 -22.79 -0.59 8.07
N ASN A 316 -21.50 -0.82 8.35
CA ASN A 316 -21.07 -2.06 9.00
C ASN A 316 -21.57 -2.16 10.44
N TRP A 317 -21.69 -1.05 11.17
CA TRP A 317 -22.28 -1.05 12.51
C TRP A 317 -23.71 -1.59 12.49
N ILE A 318 -24.53 -1.05 11.59
CA ILE A 318 -25.93 -1.48 11.43
C ILE A 318 -26.01 -2.94 10.95
N MET A 319 -25.17 -3.33 9.99
CA MET A 319 -25.19 -4.68 9.43
C MET A 319 -24.74 -5.76 10.42
N HIS A 320 -23.71 -5.50 11.23
CA HIS A 320 -23.07 -6.53 12.07
C HIS A 320 -23.50 -6.50 13.53
N PHE A 321 -23.85 -5.34 14.07
CA PHE A 321 -24.25 -5.20 15.49
C PHE A 321 -25.73 -4.85 15.64
N GLY A 322 -26.35 -4.34 14.58
CA GLY A 322 -27.75 -3.96 14.58
C GLY A 322 -28.74 -5.07 14.24
N ARG A 323 -28.30 -6.17 13.61
CA ARG A 323 -29.16 -7.30 13.25
C ARG A 323 -29.30 -8.27 14.43
N ASN A 324 -30.51 -8.45 14.93
CA ASN A 324 -30.83 -9.60 15.78
C ASN A 324 -30.61 -10.88 14.95
N HIS A 325 -29.80 -11.83 15.45
CA HIS A 325 -29.53 -13.13 14.80
C HIS A 325 -30.76 -14.06 14.72
N SER A 326 -31.98 -13.53 14.82
CA SER A 326 -33.22 -14.32 14.98
C SER A 326 -34.31 -13.82 14.04
N SER A 327 -34.14 -14.01 12.74
CA SER A 327 -35.28 -14.17 11.82
C SER A 327 -34.83 -14.80 10.50
N GLU A 328 -34.88 -16.14 10.43
CA GLU A 328 -34.88 -16.89 9.16
C GLU A 328 -36.18 -16.69 8.35
N THR A 329 -37.13 -15.91 8.87
CA THR A 329 -38.35 -15.52 8.18
C THR A 329 -38.26 -14.04 7.83
N GLY A 330 -38.41 -13.70 6.55
CA GLY A 330 -38.28 -12.35 5.98
C GLY A 330 -39.30 -11.33 6.50
N GLN A 331 -39.31 -11.07 7.80
CA GLN A 331 -40.05 -10.02 8.46
C GLN A 331 -39.17 -8.78 8.68
N ARG A 332 -39.83 -7.62 8.65
CA ARG A 332 -39.30 -6.26 8.88
C ARG A 332 -38.18 -6.23 9.92
N MET A 333 -37.13 -5.46 9.61
CA MET A 333 -36.03 -5.18 10.52
C MET A 333 -36.59 -4.61 11.85
N VAL A 334 -36.53 -5.39 12.94
CA VAL A 334 -36.78 -4.84 14.28
C VAL A 334 -35.50 -4.16 14.70
N MET A 335 -35.50 -2.84 14.66
CA MET A 335 -34.36 -2.02 15.01
C MET A 335 -34.05 -2.20 16.49
N ASN A 336 -32.89 -2.78 16.81
CA ASN A 336 -32.43 -2.93 18.19
C ASN A 336 -32.27 -1.52 18.83
N GLU A 337 -32.47 -1.40 20.14
CA GLU A 337 -32.32 -0.15 20.92
C GLU A 337 -30.95 0.52 20.68
N GLU A 338 -29.93 -0.29 20.40
CA GLU A 338 -28.60 0.20 20.04
C GLU A 338 -28.55 0.90 18.66
N ILE A 339 -29.29 0.41 17.66
CA ILE A 339 -29.40 1.13 16.38
C ILE A 339 -30.16 2.44 16.59
N VAL A 340 -31.26 2.42 17.34
CA VAL A 340 -32.03 3.65 17.63
C VAL A 340 -31.13 4.70 18.28
N THR A 341 -30.36 4.30 19.30
CA THR A 341 -29.39 5.17 19.96
C THR A 341 -28.29 5.66 19.00
N PHE A 342 -27.81 4.80 18.10
CA PHE A 342 -26.82 5.18 17.09
C PHE A 342 -27.37 6.23 16.13
N VAL A 343 -28.59 6.02 15.61
CA VAL A 343 -29.25 6.94 14.68
C VAL A 343 -29.49 8.29 15.32
N ASP A 344 -29.90 8.31 16.59
CA ASP A 344 -30.10 9.54 17.36
C ASP A 344 -28.81 10.38 17.45
N LYS A 345 -27.67 9.71 17.59
CA LYS A 345 -26.35 10.36 17.56
C LYS A 345 -25.99 10.87 16.17
N GLU A 346 -26.32 10.14 15.10
CA GLU A 346 -26.08 10.62 13.73
C GLU A 346 -26.94 11.84 13.39
N ILE A 347 -28.19 11.89 13.85
CA ILE A 347 -29.08 13.04 13.70
C ILE A 347 -28.49 14.25 14.42
N HIS A 348 -28.05 14.09 15.67
CA HIS A 348 -27.40 15.17 16.40
C HIS A 348 -26.11 15.64 15.71
N LEU A 349 -25.32 14.73 15.15
CA LEU A 349 -24.12 15.09 14.37
C LEU A 349 -24.47 15.86 13.10
N LEU A 350 -25.53 15.46 12.39
CA LEU A 350 -26.03 16.20 11.22
C LEU A 350 -26.42 17.63 11.62
N GLU A 351 -27.21 17.80 12.67
CA GLU A 351 -27.67 19.10 13.12
C GLU A 351 -26.51 20.03 13.50
N SER A 352 -25.50 19.50 14.19
CA SER A 352 -24.31 20.29 14.53
C SER A 352 -23.51 20.69 13.28
N CYS A 353 -23.40 19.79 12.29
CA CYS A 353 -22.65 20.02 11.06
C CYS A 353 -23.34 20.93 10.04
N MET A 354 -24.67 21.05 10.11
CA MET A 354 -25.45 21.92 9.21
C MET A 354 -25.50 23.39 9.66
N THR A 355 -24.97 23.71 10.84
CA THR A 355 -24.90 25.10 11.30
C THR A 355 -23.79 25.82 10.53
N VAL A 356 -24.16 26.55 9.47
CA VAL A 356 -23.23 27.35 8.67
C VAL A 356 -23.26 28.79 9.18
N PRO A 357 -22.24 29.25 9.93
CA PRO A 357 -22.15 30.65 10.33
C PRO A 357 -21.92 31.54 9.11
N ASP A 358 -22.39 32.79 9.18
CA ASP A 358 -22.22 33.82 8.15
C ASP A 358 -20.74 34.24 8.08
N THR A 359 -19.94 33.37 7.46
CA THR A 359 -18.49 33.48 7.35
C THR A 359 -18.09 33.16 5.91
N LYS A 360 -16.96 33.71 5.47
CA LYS A 360 -16.41 33.47 4.12
C LYS A 360 -15.70 32.11 3.97
N PHE A 361 -15.79 31.23 4.98
CA PHE A 361 -15.02 29.98 5.00
C PHE A 361 -15.81 28.84 4.35
N GLU A 362 -15.36 28.41 3.17
CA GLU A 362 -15.94 27.32 2.37
C GLU A 362 -16.04 25.98 3.12
N ASP A 363 -15.21 25.79 4.15
CA ASP A 363 -15.19 24.56 4.95
C ASP A 363 -16.53 24.27 5.66
N PHE A 364 -17.30 25.30 6.05
CA PHE A 364 -18.60 25.11 6.69
C PHE A 364 -19.67 24.69 5.68
N GLN A 365 -19.67 25.27 4.47
CA GLN A 365 -20.56 24.83 3.40
C GLN A 365 -20.22 23.39 2.99
N ALA A 366 -18.93 23.08 2.84
CA ALA A 366 -18.47 21.72 2.55
C ALA A 366 -18.88 20.73 3.66
N GLN A 367 -18.79 21.13 4.93
CA GLN A 367 -19.23 20.30 6.06
C GLN A 367 -20.73 20.01 6.00
N ALA A 368 -21.55 21.04 5.83
CA ALA A 368 -23.00 20.89 5.73
C ALA A 368 -23.40 19.99 4.55
N LEU A 369 -22.77 20.18 3.39
CA LEU A 369 -22.98 19.34 2.21
C LEU A 369 -22.60 17.88 2.50
N GLN A 370 -21.41 17.63 3.04
CA GLN A 370 -20.97 16.26 3.30
C GLN A 370 -21.84 15.55 4.33
N ALA A 371 -22.29 16.25 5.37
CA ALA A 371 -23.23 15.74 6.37
C ALA A 371 -24.59 15.39 5.75
N ALA A 372 -25.14 16.29 4.91
CA ALA A 372 -26.39 16.07 4.19
C ALA A 372 -26.30 14.86 3.26
N VAL A 373 -25.25 14.77 2.43
CA VAL A 373 -25.04 13.62 1.52
C VAL A 373 -24.83 12.33 2.32
N TYR A 374 -24.13 12.38 3.46
CA TYR A 374 -23.97 11.22 4.34
C TYR A 374 -25.32 10.69 4.84
N MET A 375 -26.19 11.57 5.35
CA MET A 375 -27.48 11.17 5.90
C MET A 375 -28.42 10.63 4.82
N LEU A 376 -28.51 11.27 3.66
CA LEU A 376 -29.29 10.75 2.53
C LEU A 376 -28.75 9.41 2.01
N TRP A 377 -27.43 9.22 2.05
CA TRP A 377 -26.84 7.93 1.71
C TRP A 377 -27.20 6.87 2.74
N LEU A 378 -27.20 7.20 4.04
CA LEU A 378 -27.52 6.26 5.10
C LEU A 378 -28.98 5.79 5.02
N THR A 379 -29.93 6.69 4.79
CA THR A 379 -31.35 6.35 4.62
C THR A 379 -31.61 5.46 3.41
N LYS A 380 -30.85 5.65 2.32
CA LYS A 380 -30.94 4.77 1.15
C LYS A 380 -30.52 3.33 1.49
N ASN A 381 -29.54 3.15 2.37
CA ASN A 381 -29.06 1.82 2.76
C ASN A 381 -29.89 1.22 3.90
N VAL A 382 -30.63 2.04 4.64
CA VAL A 382 -31.49 1.63 5.76
C VAL A 382 -32.79 2.45 5.70
N PRO A 383 -33.77 2.04 4.86
CA PRO A 383 -34.98 2.81 4.59
C PRO A 383 -35.81 3.14 5.84
N GLU A 384 -35.77 2.30 6.87
CA GLU A 384 -36.44 2.51 8.15
C GLU A 384 -36.00 3.80 8.85
N LEU A 385 -34.78 4.29 8.57
CA LEU A 385 -34.27 5.54 9.12
C LEU A 385 -34.96 6.77 8.57
N TRP A 386 -35.55 6.69 7.38
CA TRP A 386 -36.23 7.82 6.77
C TRP A 386 -37.37 8.33 7.66
N ARG A 387 -38.20 7.42 8.17
CA ARG A 387 -39.31 7.77 9.08
C ARG A 387 -38.82 8.38 10.39
N MET A 388 -37.73 7.86 10.96
CA MET A 388 -37.14 8.46 12.16
C MET A 388 -36.62 9.88 11.91
N LEU A 389 -36.05 10.14 10.73
CA LEU A 389 -35.60 11.46 10.36
C LEU A 389 -36.77 12.42 10.18
N GLU A 390 -37.84 11.99 9.52
CA GLU A 390 -39.07 12.79 9.39
C GLU A 390 -39.66 13.14 10.75
N GLU A 391 -39.78 12.16 11.64
CA GLU A 391 -40.31 12.36 12.99
C GLU A 391 -39.45 13.32 13.83
N LYS A 392 -38.12 13.25 13.71
CA LYS A 392 -37.20 14.01 14.57
C LYS A 392 -36.79 15.38 14.02
N LEU A 393 -36.57 15.49 12.71
CA LEU A 393 -36.12 16.73 12.07
C LEU A 393 -37.29 17.59 11.58
N GLY A 394 -38.43 16.96 11.26
CA GLY A 394 -39.56 17.63 10.62
C GLY A 394 -39.30 17.99 9.15
N THR A 395 -40.38 18.30 8.43
CA THR A 395 -40.37 18.48 6.96
C THR A 395 -39.47 19.63 6.50
N GLU A 396 -39.41 20.74 7.24
CA GLU A 396 -38.61 21.92 6.86
C GLU A 396 -37.10 21.67 6.88
N LYS A 397 -36.59 20.97 7.90
CA LYS A 397 -35.16 20.63 7.97
C LYS A 397 -34.78 19.60 6.90
N ILE A 398 -35.66 18.64 6.60
CA ILE A 398 -35.46 17.69 5.50
C ILE A 398 -35.38 18.42 4.17
N LYS A 399 -36.28 19.37 3.93
CA LYS A 399 -36.25 20.22 2.73
C LYS A 399 -34.95 21.01 2.63
N CYS A 400 -34.43 21.52 3.76
CA CYS A 400 -33.13 22.17 3.82
C CYS A 400 -31.99 21.22 3.39
N ILE A 401 -31.93 20.01 3.95
CA ILE A 401 -30.95 18.97 3.59
C ILE A 401 -30.98 18.68 2.09
N LEU A 402 -32.17 18.46 1.53
CA LEU A 402 -32.36 18.18 0.11
C LEU A 402 -31.89 19.35 -0.77
N ASN A 403 -32.23 20.58 -0.39
CA ASN A 403 -31.81 21.79 -1.09
C ASN A 403 -30.27 21.96 -1.07
N THR A 404 -29.61 21.72 0.07
CA THR A 404 -28.15 21.79 0.18
C THR A 404 -27.47 20.83 -0.81
N VAL A 405 -27.99 19.62 -0.97
CA VAL A 405 -27.42 18.64 -1.91
C VAL A 405 -27.73 19.00 -3.37
N ALA A 406 -28.93 19.51 -3.64
CA ALA A 406 -29.36 19.88 -4.99
C ALA A 406 -28.57 21.06 -5.58
N GLN A 407 -28.10 21.99 -4.75
CA GLN A 407 -27.36 23.18 -5.19
C GLN A 407 -25.95 22.88 -5.74
N GLU A 408 -25.29 21.79 -5.29
CA GLU A 408 -23.89 21.51 -5.64
C GLU A 408 -23.68 20.29 -6.57
N ARG A 409 -24.65 19.38 -6.70
CA ARG A 409 -24.53 18.18 -7.56
C ARG A 409 -25.74 18.01 -8.49
N PRO A 410 -25.81 18.72 -9.63
CA PRO A 410 -27.04 18.80 -10.43
C PRO A 410 -27.45 17.53 -11.18
N THR A 411 -26.63 16.48 -11.31
CA THR A 411 -26.94 15.43 -12.32
C THR A 411 -26.55 13.98 -12.03
N SER A 412 -25.69 13.64 -11.07
CA SER A 412 -25.30 12.22 -10.86
C SER A 412 -25.97 11.53 -9.66
N LEU A 413 -26.52 12.29 -8.70
CA LEU A 413 -27.27 11.75 -7.55
C LEU A 413 -28.78 11.96 -7.67
N LEU A 414 -29.24 12.97 -8.42
CA LEU A 414 -30.67 13.28 -8.59
C LEU A 414 -31.44 12.18 -9.32
N HIS A 415 -30.85 11.52 -10.33
CA HIS A 415 -31.44 10.32 -10.96
C HIS A 415 -31.63 9.14 -9.99
N GLN A 416 -31.00 9.17 -8.81
CA GLN A 416 -31.19 8.16 -7.76
C GLN A 416 -32.13 8.61 -6.64
N LEU A 417 -32.58 9.87 -6.64
CA LEU A 417 -33.55 10.45 -5.70
C LEU A 417 -34.98 10.48 -6.25
N ASP A 418 -35.16 10.40 -7.58
CA ASP A 418 -36.48 10.35 -8.24
C ASP A 418 -37.35 9.15 -7.83
N ILE A 419 -36.78 8.14 -7.16
CA ILE A 419 -37.54 7.00 -6.63
C ILE A 419 -38.37 7.39 -5.39
N PHE A 420 -38.01 8.46 -4.66
CA PHE A 420 -38.72 8.87 -3.45
C PHE A 420 -39.63 10.09 -3.63
N ALA A 421 -39.47 10.86 -4.71
CA ALA A 421 -40.39 11.96 -5.03
C ALA A 421 -41.76 11.46 -5.53
N ALA A 422 -41.81 10.25 -6.11
CA ALA A 422 -43.06 9.65 -6.59
C ALA A 422 -44.01 9.20 -5.47
N ASP A 423 -43.51 8.96 -4.25
CA ASP A 423 -44.32 8.56 -3.08
C ASP A 423 -44.75 9.75 -2.20
N LEU A 424 -44.38 10.99 -2.57
CA LEU A 424 -44.83 12.22 -1.91
C LEU A 424 -46.05 12.87 -2.59
N GLU A 425 -46.50 12.30 -3.72
CA GLU A 425 -47.76 12.63 -4.38
C GLU A 425 -48.75 11.46 -4.29
N HIS A 426 -49.04 10.94 -3.09
CA HIS A 426 -50.34 10.31 -2.79
C HIS A 426 -50.67 10.23 -1.30
#